data_AF-A0A0N4YK23-F1
#
_entry.id   AF-A0A0N4YK23-F1
#
_cell.length_a   1.000
_cell.length_b   1.000
_cell.length_c   1.000
_cell.angle_alpha   90.00
_cell.angle_beta   90.00
_cell.angle_gamma   90.00
#
_symmetry.space_group_name_H-M   'P 1'
#
loop_
_entity.id
_entity.type
_entity.pdbx_description
1 polymer ?
#
loop_
_entity_poly.entity_id
_entity_poly.type
_entity_poly.pdbx_seq_one_letter_code
_entity_poly.pdbx_strand_id
1 'polypeptide(L)'
;MEVTISSIMNHRSVHMRDRASVEKKLRHLISGGDRQFAVISDFDFTLTRFVDERGNRCLTSHSVVDQLLISLHPELEEMIHARTKKYSAIEFDTNMTKEDKIPYMIEW
;
A
#
# COMPACT_ATOMS: atom_id res chain seq x y z
N MET A 1 25.62 -9.28 -4.88
CA MET A 1 25.24 -10.43 -4.04
C MET A 1 24.08 -11.12 -4.72
N GLU A 2 24.20 -12.41 -5.00
CA GLU A 2 23.12 -13.19 -5.60
C GLU A 2 22.01 -13.36 -4.55
N VAL A 3 20.83 -12.79 -4.81
CA VAL A 3 19.70 -12.89 -3.88
C VAL A 3 19.11 -14.29 -4.01
N THR A 4 19.30 -15.12 -3.00
CA THR A 4 18.72 -16.47 -2.96
C THR A 4 17.32 -16.45 -2.37
N ILE A 5 16.49 -17.44 -2.72
CA ILE A 5 15.18 -17.69 -2.09
C ILE A 5 15.32 -17.69 -0.56
N SER A 6 16.37 -18.33 -0.04
CA SER A 6 16.67 -18.40 1.39
C SER A 6 16.89 -17.01 2.01
N SER A 7 17.66 -16.15 1.34
CA SER A 7 17.91 -14.77 1.80
C SER A 7 16.61 -13.96 1.93
N ILE A 8 15.73 -14.03 0.92
CA ILE A 8 14.43 -13.35 0.94
C ILE A 8 13.55 -13.89 2.07
N MET A 9 13.42 -15.21 2.15
CA MET A 9 12.50 -15.87 3.08
C MET A 9 12.94 -15.82 4.56
N ASN A 10 14.18 -15.41 4.85
CA ASN A 10 14.71 -15.28 6.20
C ASN A 10 14.87 -13.82 6.65
N HIS A 11 14.47 -12.85 5.83
CA HIS A 11 14.50 -11.45 6.22
C HIS A 11 13.50 -11.19 7.36
N ARG A 12 13.93 -10.42 8.39
CA ARG A 12 13.16 -10.20 9.63
C ARG A 12 11.76 -9.62 9.43
N SER A 13 11.54 -8.87 8.35
CA SER A 13 10.27 -8.23 8.03
C SER A 13 9.35 -9.11 7.16
N VAL A 14 9.79 -10.32 6.80
CA VAL A 14 9.02 -11.24 5.97
C VAL A 14 8.28 -12.23 6.86
N HIS A 15 6.95 -12.15 6.85
CA HIS A 15 6.07 -13.05 7.57
C HIS A 15 5.28 -13.90 6.57
N MET A 16 5.28 -15.23 6.76
CA MET A 16 4.63 -16.18 5.86
C MET A 16 3.75 -17.13 6.65
N ARG A 17 2.47 -17.25 6.25
CA ARG A 17 1.54 -18.22 6.85
C ARG A 17 1.93 -19.66 6.52
N ASP A 18 2.27 -19.93 5.26
CA ASP A 18 2.69 -21.25 4.76
C ASP A 18 4.01 -21.10 3.99
N ARG A 19 5.10 -21.43 4.67
CA ARG A 19 6.46 -21.30 4.12
C ARG A 19 6.69 -22.22 2.93
N ALA A 20 6.21 -23.47 3.01
CA ALA A 20 6.44 -24.47 1.98
C ALA A 20 5.70 -24.11 0.68
N SER A 21 4.46 -23.62 0.79
CA SER A 21 3.71 -23.14 -0.38
C SER A 21 4.39 -21.94 -1.05
N VAL A 22 4.91 -20.98 -0.28
CA VAL A 22 5.61 -19.81 -0.83
C VAL A 22 6.88 -20.24 -1.57
N GLU A 23 7.69 -21.12 -0.98
CA GLU A 23 8.91 -21.62 -1.62
C GLU A 23 8.62 -22.32 -2.95
N LYS A 24 7.57 -23.17 -2.99
CA LYS A 24 7.14 -23.84 -4.23
C LYS A 24 6.76 -22.83 -5.32
N LYS A 25 6.02 -21.77 -4.98
CA LYS A 25 5.63 -20.70 -5.93
C LYS A 25 6.87 -19.94 -6.44
N LEU A 26 7.79 -19.56 -5.56
CA LEU A 26 9.03 -18.87 -5.96
C LEU A 26 9.89 -19.73 -6.91
N ARG A 27 10.06 -21.02 -6.61
CA ARG A 27 10.79 -21.95 -7.49
C ARG A 27 10.12 -22.07 -8.86
N HIS A 28 8.79 -22.11 -8.90
CA HIS A 28 8.04 -22.14 -10.14
C HIS A 28 8.26 -20.88 -10.98
N LEU A 29 8.16 -19.69 -10.37
CA LEU A 29 8.44 -18.41 -11.04
C LEU A 29 9.84 -18.36 -11.64
N ILE A 30 10.86 -18.80 -10.87
CA ILE A 30 12.25 -18.86 -11.34
C ILE A 30 12.39 -19.83 -12.52
N SER A 31 11.77 -21.00 -12.45
CA SER A 31 11.83 -22.00 -13.53
C SER A 31 11.10 -21.58 -14.81
N GLY A 32 10.03 -20.79 -14.69
CA GLY A 32 9.25 -20.30 -15.84
C GLY A 32 9.93 -19.18 -16.62
N GLY A 33 10.85 -18.44 -15.98
CA GLY A 33 11.58 -17.36 -16.61
C GLY A 33 10.73 -16.12 -16.89
N ASP A 34 11.35 -15.13 -17.55
CA ASP A 34 10.77 -13.82 -17.84
C ASP A 34 9.56 -13.87 -18.77
N ARG A 35 9.56 -14.78 -19.75
CA ARG A 35 8.46 -14.92 -20.73
C ARG A 35 7.13 -15.36 -20.13
N GLN A 36 7.14 -15.92 -18.93
CA GLN A 36 5.94 -16.38 -18.22
C GLN A 36 5.66 -15.52 -16.98
N PHE A 37 6.37 -14.41 -16.82
CA PHE A 37 6.29 -13.55 -15.65
C PHE A 37 5.61 -12.23 -15.98
N ALA A 38 4.64 -11.86 -15.15
CA ALA A 38 4.01 -10.54 -15.18
C ALA A 38 3.90 -10.02 -13.75
N VAL A 39 4.03 -8.70 -13.60
CA VAL A 39 3.87 -8.01 -12.31
C VAL A 39 2.60 -7.19 -12.37
N ILE A 40 1.73 -7.38 -11.39
CA ILE A 40 0.60 -6.51 -11.10
C ILE A 40 0.85 -5.99 -9.69
N SER A 41 0.97 -4.67 -9.55
CA SER A 41 1.30 -4.02 -8.29
C SER A 41 0.38 -2.83 -8.07
N ASP A 42 0.01 -2.62 -6.81
CA ASP A 42 -0.49 -1.34 -6.34
C ASP A 42 0.63 -0.29 -6.31
N PHE A 43 0.29 0.99 -6.13
CA PHE A 43 1.22 2.12 -6.16
C PHE A 43 1.47 2.72 -4.77
N ASP A 44 0.44 3.30 -4.14
CA ASP A 44 0.59 4.03 -2.89
C ASP A 44 0.97 3.09 -1.74
N PHE A 45 2.07 3.41 -1.05
CA PHE A 45 2.64 2.63 0.05
C PHE A 45 3.05 1.19 -0.32
N THR A 46 2.99 0.83 -1.60
CA THR A 46 3.53 -0.43 -2.16
C THR A 46 4.81 -0.15 -2.95
N LEU A 47 4.74 0.73 -3.95
CA LEU A 47 5.91 1.23 -4.68
C LEU A 47 6.45 2.52 -4.08
N THR A 48 5.58 3.35 -3.50
CA THR A 48 5.97 4.53 -2.73
C THR A 48 6.25 4.17 -1.28
N ARG A 49 7.11 4.94 -0.60
CA ARG A 49 7.44 4.71 0.81
C ARG A 49 6.22 5.01 1.69
N PHE A 50 6.02 4.21 2.73
CA PHE A 50 5.04 4.49 3.78
C PHE A 50 5.53 5.56 4.76
N VAL A 51 6.80 5.47 5.18
CA VAL A 51 7.47 6.43 6.05
C VAL A 51 8.81 6.85 5.45
N ASP A 52 9.20 8.09 5.68
CA ASP A 52 10.50 8.62 5.29
C ASP A 52 11.62 8.17 6.26
N GLU A 53 12.85 8.58 5.97
CA GLU A 53 14.03 8.22 6.78
C GLU A 53 14.05 8.89 8.16
N ARG A 54 13.17 9.88 8.39
CA ARG A 54 12.97 10.58 9.66
C ARG A 54 11.77 10.04 10.44
N GLY A 55 11.04 9.06 9.88
CA GLY A 55 9.85 8.46 10.47
C GLY A 55 8.55 9.20 10.20
N ASN A 56 8.54 10.21 9.33
CA ASN A 56 7.31 10.92 8.96
C ASN A 56 6.49 10.12 7.96
N ARG A 57 5.15 10.23 8.05
CA ARG A 57 4.23 9.61 7.09
C ARG A 57 4.40 10.25 5.72
N CYS A 58 4.66 9.43 4.70
CA CYS A 58 4.68 9.90 3.31
C CYS A 58 3.27 10.12 2.76
N LEU A 59 3.19 10.89 1.69
CA LEU A 59 1.94 11.22 1.01
C LEU A 59 1.52 10.10 0.06
N THR A 60 0.20 9.90 -0.05
CA THR A 60 -0.39 9.19 -1.19
C THR A 60 -0.40 10.06 -2.43
N SER A 61 -0.63 9.46 -3.60
CA SER A 61 -0.87 10.16 -4.86
C SER A 61 -1.93 11.27 -4.72
N HIS A 62 -3.04 10.99 -4.03
CA HIS A 62 -4.10 11.98 -3.79
C HIS A 62 -3.65 13.08 -2.83
N SER A 63 -2.94 12.74 -1.75
CA SER A 63 -2.46 13.74 -0.78
C SER A 63 -1.41 14.69 -1.36
N VAL A 64 -0.67 14.30 -2.39
CA VAL A 64 0.21 15.22 -3.14
C VAL A 64 -0.63 16.32 -3.81
N VAL A 65 -1.77 15.97 -4.41
CA VAL A 65 -2.69 16.94 -5.01
C VAL A 65 -3.37 17.79 -3.95
N ASP A 66 -3.79 17.20 -2.82
CA ASP A 66 -4.35 17.95 -1.70
C ASP A 66 -3.38 19.03 -1.19
N GLN A 67 -2.08 18.72 -1.05
CA GLN A 67 -1.09 19.72 -0.63
C GLN A 67 -0.95 20.88 -1.62
N LEU A 68 -1.02 20.59 -2.92
CA LEU A 68 -1.02 21.64 -3.94
C LEU A 68 -2.29 22.49 -3.83
N LEU A 69 -3.45 21.88 -3.64
CA LEU A 69 -4.72 22.59 -3.47
C LEU A 69 -4.70 23.50 -2.25
N ILE A 70 -4.22 23.01 -1.10
CA ILE A 70 -4.08 23.81 0.12
C ILE A 70 -3.12 24.98 -0.10
N SER A 71 -2.02 24.76 -0.81
CA SER A 71 -1.06 25.83 -1.11
C SER A 71 -1.65 26.93 -2.00
N LEU A 72 -2.57 26.58 -2.90
CA LEU A 72 -3.22 27.53 -3.81
C LEU A 72 -4.47 28.17 -3.19
N HIS A 73 -5.15 27.42 -2.33
CA HIS A 73 -6.45 27.73 -1.72
C HIS A 73 -6.45 27.33 -0.24
N PRO A 74 -5.79 28.10 0.64
CA PRO A 74 -5.69 27.76 2.07
C PRO A 74 -7.04 27.61 2.76
N GLU A 75 -8.09 28.26 2.25
CA GLU A 75 -9.46 28.15 2.73
C GLU A 75 -10.05 26.72 2.63
N LEU A 76 -9.48 25.85 1.79
CA LEU A 76 -9.93 24.47 1.59
C LEU A 76 -9.30 23.49 2.58
N GLU A 77 -8.30 23.90 3.36
CA GLU A 77 -7.52 23.02 4.24
C GLU A 77 -8.42 22.27 5.23
N GLU A 78 -9.32 23.00 5.91
CA GLU A 78 -10.23 22.39 6.90
C GLU A 78 -11.15 21.35 6.25
N MET A 79 -11.70 21.68 5.07
CA MET A 79 -12.58 20.78 4.33
C MET A 79 -11.84 19.50 3.88
N ILE A 80 -10.64 19.64 3.31
CA ILE A 80 -9.82 18.52 2.84
C ILE A 80 -9.45 17.61 4.02
N HIS A 81 -8.99 18.20 5.13
CA HIS A 81 -8.66 17.45 6.34
C HIS A 81 -9.88 16.75 6.94
N ALA A 82 -11.05 17.41 6.99
CA ALA A 82 -12.28 16.83 7.48
C ALA A 82 -12.75 15.64 6.63
N ARG A 83 -12.71 15.78 5.30
CA ARG A 83 -13.01 14.71 4.33
C ARG A 83 -12.10 13.51 4.57
N THR A 84 -10.78 13.71 4.51
CA THR A 84 -9.81 12.61 4.67
C THR A 84 -9.94 11.94 6.03
N LYS A 85 -10.12 12.71 7.12
CA LYS A 85 -10.32 12.17 8.46
C LYS A 85 -11.57 11.29 8.56
N LYS A 86 -12.71 11.72 7.98
CA LYS A 86 -13.96 10.93 7.97
C LYS A 86 -13.75 9.60 7.26
N TYR A 87 -13.28 9.64 6.02
CA TYR A 87 -13.27 8.43 5.20
C TYR A 87 -12.13 7.47 5.50
N SER A 88 -10.94 7.97 5.90
CA SER A 88 -9.87 7.08 6.38
C SER A 88 -10.28 6.33 7.66
N ALA A 89 -11.05 6.96 8.55
CA ALA A 89 -11.57 6.26 9.74
C ALA A 89 -12.49 5.09 9.34
N ILE A 90 -13.30 5.26 8.29
CA ILE A 90 -14.18 4.21 7.76
C ILE A 90 -13.38 3.13 7.03
N GLU A 91 -12.44 3.52 6.17
CA GLU A 91 -11.57 2.62 5.40
C GLU A 91 -10.86 1.61 6.32
N PHE A 92 -10.29 2.11 7.42
CA PHE A 92 -9.49 1.30 8.35
C PHE A 92 -10.27 0.74 9.55
N ASP A 93 -11.60 0.93 9.64
CA ASP A 93 -12.39 0.39 10.75
C ASP A 93 -12.42 -1.15 10.69
N THR A 94 -11.90 -1.82 11.73
CA THR A 94 -11.87 -3.30 11.78
C THR A 94 -13.22 -3.91 12.16
N ASN A 95 -14.20 -3.11 12.59
CA ASN A 95 -15.54 -3.58 12.96
C ASN A 95 -16.53 -3.54 11.79
N MET A 96 -16.19 -2.85 10.69
CA MET A 96 -17.02 -2.77 9.50
C MET A 96 -16.65 -3.85 8.49
N THR A 97 -17.66 -4.46 7.85
CA THR A 97 -17.43 -5.40 6.74
C THR A 97 -16.95 -4.65 5.49
N LYS A 98 -16.41 -5.39 4.52
CA LYS A 98 -16.00 -4.78 3.24
C LYS A 98 -17.21 -4.20 2.52
N GLU A 99 -18.32 -4.94 2.53
CA GLU A 99 -19.57 -4.59 1.88
C GLU A 99 -20.14 -3.28 2.44
N ASP A 100 -20.07 -3.09 3.75
CA ASP A 100 -20.53 -1.87 4.42
C ASP A 100 -19.65 -0.65 4.08
N LYS A 101 -18.36 -0.85 3.79
CA LYS A 101 -17.42 0.23 3.45
C LYS A 101 -17.55 0.71 2.00
N ILE A 102 -17.94 -0.17 1.08
CA ILE A 102 -17.98 0.13 -0.36
C ILE A 102 -18.74 1.43 -0.68
N PRO A 103 -19.96 1.67 -0.17
CA PRO A 103 -20.69 2.91 -0.46
C PRO A 103 -19.92 4.17 -0.04
N TYR A 104 -19.23 4.13 1.11
CA TYR A 104 -18.46 5.28 1.60
C TYR A 104 -17.18 5.50 0.80
N MET A 105 -16.53 4.44 0.29
CA MET A 105 -15.36 4.58 -0.58
C MET A 105 -15.73 5.07 -1.98
N ILE A 106 -16.98 4.91 -2.41
CA ILE A 106 -17.51 5.50 -3.64
C ILE A 106 -17.91 6.96 -3.43
N GLU A 107 -18.45 7.30 -2.25
CA GLU A 107 -18.78 8.68 -1.88
C GLU A 107 -17.54 9.56 -1.69
N TRP A 108 -16.45 8.97 -1.20
CA TRP A 108 -15.16 9.64 -1.01
C TRP A 108 -14.48 9.96 -2.35
#